data_AF-A0A8B3DD89-F1
#
_entry.id   AF-A0A8B3DD89-F1
#
_cell.length_a   1.000
_cell.length_b   1.000
_cell.length_c   1.000
_cell.angle_alpha   90.00
_cell.angle_beta   90.00
_cell.angle_gamma   90.00
#
_symmetry.space_group_name_H-M   'P 1'
#
loop_
_entity.id
_entity.type
_entity.pdbx_description
1 polymer ?
#
loop_
_entity_poly.entity_id
_entity_poly.type
_entity_poly.pdbx_seq_one_letter_code
_entity_poly.pdbx_strand_id
1 'polypeptide(L)'
;MFAVLLIVILTSGYIYSSKHLPSRYKMAKSDGWDLYFQVARRGFELSIGSALICVLIDFTDVIGEVLKKTTGLMYRPDFIQIPFSHSDLKLLVWAAFTVFFSYAVAWIKSRKYNVDRVRKLNMLQHVVRENPLESFITKATLSFVNDDEDSQVVCITLSSRKVYIGFCVGGNNVLHGNLEHVGIIPIRSGFRDKDNLNLVITNNYESYFLEENVHISEFVILIPTSEITTYQNFDLVAYEAIQQLEDPEENPNSVNDSDEGVKKVA
;
A
#
# COMPACT_ATOMS: atom_id res chain seq x y z
N MET A 1 -21.02 27.15 20.94
CA MET A 1 -21.61 25.81 20.68
C MET A 1 -21.20 25.23 19.34
N PHE A 2 -21.47 25.90 18.20
CA PHE A 2 -21.16 25.35 16.86
C PHE A 2 -19.67 25.06 16.64
N ALA A 3 -18.77 25.94 17.10
CA ALA A 3 -17.32 25.72 17.00
C ALA A 3 -16.86 24.45 17.74
N VAL A 4 -17.46 24.15 18.91
CA VAL A 4 -17.13 22.95 19.69
C VAL A 4 -17.57 21.69 18.93
N LEU A 5 -18.75 21.71 18.31
CA LEU A 5 -19.23 20.62 17.46
C LEU A 5 -18.28 20.36 16.29
N LEU A 6 -17.85 21.42 15.60
CA LEU A 6 -16.90 21.31 14.50
C LEU A 6 -15.56 20.74 14.96
N ILE A 7 -15.02 21.20 16.09
CA ILE A 7 -13.76 20.68 16.65
C ILE A 7 -13.89 19.19 16.97
N VAL A 8 -15.00 18.75 17.57
CA VAL A 8 -15.24 17.34 17.89
C VAL A 8 -15.35 16.49 16.62
N ILE A 9 -16.08 16.97 15.61
CA ILE A 9 -16.21 16.30 14.31
C ILE A 9 -14.86 16.17 13.62
N LEU A 10 -14.08 17.26 13.54
CA LEU A 10 -12.76 17.23 12.91
C LEU A 10 -11.77 16.35 13.68
N THR A 11 -11.75 16.44 15.02
CA THR A 11 -10.84 15.65 15.86
C THR A 11 -11.15 14.16 15.74
N SER A 12 -12.44 13.78 15.82
CA SER A 12 -12.86 12.39 15.66
C SER A 12 -12.61 11.86 14.24
N GLY A 13 -12.85 12.67 13.20
CA GLY A 13 -12.52 12.33 11.82
C GLY A 13 -11.03 12.13 11.58
N TYR A 14 -10.18 12.95 12.21
CA TYR A 14 -8.73 12.87 12.10
C TYR A 14 -8.18 11.63 12.83
N ILE A 15 -8.67 11.34 14.04
CA ILE A 15 -8.29 10.13 14.78
C ILE A 15 -8.65 8.87 13.98
N TYR A 16 -9.83 8.84 13.37
CA TYR A 16 -10.23 7.73 12.53
C TYR A 16 -9.35 7.59 11.28
N SER A 17 -9.13 8.70 10.57
CA SER A 17 -8.43 8.71 9.28
C SER A 17 -6.93 8.41 9.43
N SER A 18 -6.32 8.84 10.54
CA SER A 18 -4.91 8.54 10.85
C SER A 18 -4.65 7.08 11.25
N LYS A 19 -5.63 6.39 11.86
CA LYS A 19 -5.49 5.00 12.33
C LYS A 19 -6.02 3.96 11.33
N HIS A 20 -7.01 4.31 10.52
CA HIS A 20 -7.59 3.43 9.53
C HIS A 20 -6.74 3.45 8.24
N LEU A 21 -6.04 2.35 7.95
CA LEU A 21 -5.03 2.28 6.90
C LEU A 21 -5.49 2.77 5.50
N PRO A 22 -6.66 2.38 4.96
CA PRO A 22 -7.13 2.90 3.67
C PRO A 22 -7.38 4.41 3.70
N SER A 23 -7.97 4.92 4.79
CA SER A 23 -8.25 6.35 4.94
C SER A 23 -6.95 7.13 5.06
N ARG A 24 -5.96 6.60 5.79
CA ARG A 24 -4.64 7.22 5.96
C ARG A 24 -3.92 7.37 4.62
N TYR A 25 -3.99 6.36 3.76
CA TYR A 25 -3.40 6.41 2.42
C TYR A 25 -4.03 7.53 1.59
N LYS A 26 -5.38 7.61 1.56
CA LYS A 26 -6.09 8.70 0.84
C LYS A 26 -5.79 10.08 1.42
N MET A 27 -5.68 10.16 2.75
CA MET A 27 -5.36 11.38 3.49
C MET A 27 -3.96 11.89 3.15
N ALA A 28 -2.98 11.00 3.00
CA ALA A 28 -1.61 11.39 2.68
C ALA A 28 -1.40 11.82 1.23
N LYS A 29 -2.30 11.41 0.32
CA LYS A 29 -2.27 11.78 -1.11
C LYS A 29 -3.14 13.01 -1.43
N SER A 30 -4.00 13.42 -0.50
CA SER A 30 -4.87 14.58 -0.69
C SER A 30 -4.20 15.83 -0.13
N ASP A 31 -4.03 16.82 -1.01
CA ASP A 31 -3.42 18.10 -0.65
C ASP A 31 -4.47 19.20 -0.48
N GLY A 32 -4.17 20.15 0.41
CA GLY A 32 -4.95 21.38 0.57
C GLY A 32 -6.37 21.15 1.11
N TRP A 33 -7.37 21.60 0.35
CA TRP A 33 -8.76 21.65 0.80
C TRP A 33 -9.45 20.29 0.88
N ASP A 34 -9.08 19.35 0.00
CA ASP A 34 -9.70 18.02 -0.07
C ASP A 34 -9.47 17.22 1.22
N LEU A 35 -8.29 17.37 1.83
CA LEU A 35 -7.95 16.77 3.12
C LEU A 35 -8.98 17.12 4.21
N TYR A 36 -9.37 18.39 4.33
CA TYR A 36 -10.33 18.84 5.32
C TYR A 36 -11.72 18.24 5.08
N PHE A 37 -12.17 18.16 3.82
CA PHE A 37 -13.46 17.56 3.49
C PHE A 37 -13.50 16.06 3.75
N GLN A 38 -12.42 15.34 3.45
CA GLN A 38 -12.31 13.91 3.74
C GLN A 38 -12.38 13.64 5.26
N VAL A 39 -11.62 14.40 6.04
CA VAL A 39 -11.64 14.30 7.52
C VAL A 39 -13.01 14.67 8.08
N ALA A 40 -13.60 15.78 7.62
CA ALA A 40 -14.91 16.25 8.07
C ALA A 40 -16.02 15.23 7.75
N ARG A 41 -16.01 14.65 6.54
CA ARG A 41 -16.97 13.61 6.15
C ARG A 41 -16.93 12.41 7.09
N ARG A 42 -15.73 11.89 7.40
CA ARG A 42 -15.56 10.75 8.31
C ARG A 42 -15.96 11.08 9.74
N GLY A 43 -15.61 12.27 10.20
CA GLY A 43 -16.03 12.78 11.51
C GLY A 43 -17.54 12.88 11.62
N PHE A 44 -18.21 13.37 10.57
CA PHE A 44 -19.66 13.51 10.53
C PHE A 44 -20.37 12.15 10.53
N GLU A 45 -19.90 11.18 9.73
CA GLU A 45 -20.41 9.81 9.74
C GLU A 45 -20.32 9.18 11.15
N LEU A 46 -19.20 9.36 11.85
CA LEU A 46 -18.99 8.84 13.20
C LEU A 46 -19.82 9.57 14.27
N SER A 47 -19.98 10.88 14.12
CA SER A 47 -20.75 11.75 15.00
C SER A 47 -22.25 11.44 14.96
N ILE A 48 -22.79 11.11 13.78
CA ILE A 48 -24.16 10.59 13.65
C ILE A 48 -24.28 9.23 14.34
N GLY A 49 -23.32 8.33 14.09
CA GLY A 49 -23.31 7.00 14.72
C GLY A 49 -23.28 7.07 16.25
N SER A 50 -22.42 7.91 16.81
CA SER A 50 -22.34 8.12 18.26
C SER A 50 -23.60 8.77 18.82
N ALA A 51 -24.20 9.73 18.11
CA ALA A 51 -25.45 10.37 18.52
C ALA A 51 -26.60 9.36 18.62
N LEU A 52 -26.76 8.48 17.62
CA LEU A 52 -27.77 7.43 17.65
C LEU A 52 -27.58 6.47 18.83
N ILE A 53 -26.34 6.08 19.11
CA ILE A 53 -26.01 5.22 20.27
C ILE A 53 -26.36 5.93 21.58
N CYS A 54 -25.99 7.21 21.75
CA CYS A 54 -26.33 7.98 22.94
C CYS A 54 -27.85 8.10 23.12
N VAL A 55 -28.62 8.33 22.05
CA VAL A 55 -30.08 8.39 22.12
C VAL A 55 -30.69 7.03 22.53
N LEU A 56 -30.15 5.92 22.03
CA LEU A 56 -30.60 4.58 22.44
C LEU A 56 -30.29 4.28 23.91
N ILE A 57 -29.13 4.73 24.40
CA ILE A 57 -28.75 4.58 25.81
C ILE A 57 -29.67 5.44 26.70
N ASP A 58 -29.95 6.69 26.30
CA ASP A 58 -30.89 7.56 27.01
C ASP A 58 -32.31 6.95 27.01
N PHE A 59 -32.75 6.30 25.92
CA PHE A 59 -34.07 5.65 25.85
C PHE A 59 -34.19 4.42 26.74
N THR A 60 -33.10 3.66 26.90
CA THR A 60 -33.09 2.41 27.68
C THR A 60 -32.80 2.62 29.17
N ASP A 61 -32.46 3.85 29.59
CA ASP A 61 -32.12 4.28 30.95
C ASP A 61 -31.11 3.38 31.69
N VAL A 62 -30.28 2.65 30.93
CA VAL A 62 -29.30 1.67 31.45
C VAL A 62 -28.30 2.36 32.37
N ILE A 63 -27.90 3.59 32.05
CA ILE A 63 -26.97 4.36 32.87
C ILE A 63 -27.60 4.72 34.22
N GLY A 64 -28.87 5.14 34.24
CA GLY A 64 -29.57 5.49 35.47
C GLY A 64 -29.67 4.30 36.43
N GLU A 65 -29.97 3.12 35.91
CA GLU A 65 -30.09 1.90 36.68
C GLU A 65 -28.73 1.38 37.21
N VAL A 66 -27.68 1.41 36.39
CA VAL A 66 -26.32 1.02 36.79
C VAL A 66 -25.75 1.97 37.84
N LEU A 67 -25.90 3.29 37.67
CA LEU A 67 -25.42 4.28 38.65
C LEU A 67 -26.09 4.07 40.00
N LYS A 68 -27.41 3.88 40.00
CA LYS A 68 -28.23 3.62 41.19
C LYS A 68 -27.77 2.36 41.91
N LYS A 69 -27.41 1.31 41.16
CA LYS A 69 -26.94 0.04 41.71
C LYS A 69 -25.51 0.09 42.26
N THR A 70 -24.62 0.86 41.63
CA THR A 70 -23.20 0.93 42.01
C THR A 70 -22.91 1.94 43.12
N THR A 71 -23.62 3.07 43.16
CA THR A 71 -23.34 4.16 44.11
C THR A 71 -24.39 4.32 45.21
N GLY A 72 -25.55 3.67 45.11
CA GLY A 72 -26.65 3.77 46.09
C GLY A 72 -27.27 5.17 46.21
N LEU A 73 -26.70 6.18 45.54
CA LEU A 73 -27.26 7.51 45.43
C LEU A 73 -28.52 7.44 44.55
N MET A 74 -29.66 7.80 45.13
CA MET A 74 -30.79 8.25 44.32
C MET A 74 -30.29 9.38 43.42
N TYR A 75 -30.83 9.43 42.19
CA TYR A 75 -30.70 10.54 41.24
C TYR A 75 -31.41 11.79 41.82
N ARG A 76 -30.96 12.26 42.99
CA ARG A 76 -31.28 13.56 43.57
C ARG A 76 -30.26 14.53 42.98
N PRO A 77 -30.71 15.61 42.33
CA PRO A 77 -29.83 16.49 41.58
C PRO A 77 -29.11 17.44 42.55
N ASP A 78 -28.18 16.94 43.36
CA ASP A 78 -27.26 17.82 44.10
C ASP A 78 -26.05 18.24 43.24
N PHE A 79 -26.20 18.16 41.90
CA PHE A 79 -25.34 18.84 40.94
C PHE A 79 -25.62 20.35 40.83
N ILE A 80 -26.49 20.91 41.68
CA ILE A 80 -26.86 22.35 41.71
C ILE A 80 -25.67 23.28 41.99
N GLN A 81 -24.50 22.76 42.40
CA GLN A 81 -23.28 23.56 42.58
C GLN A 81 -22.33 23.54 41.37
N ILE A 82 -22.64 22.79 40.30
CA ILE A 82 -21.83 22.80 39.08
C ILE A 82 -22.40 23.86 38.12
N PRO A 83 -21.60 24.79 37.60
CA PRO A 83 -22.07 25.90 36.75
C PRO A 83 -22.55 25.47 35.35
N PHE A 84 -22.71 24.17 35.07
CA PHE A 84 -23.04 23.66 33.74
C PHE A 84 -24.54 23.37 33.62
N SER A 85 -25.15 23.87 32.54
CA SER A 85 -26.52 23.50 32.18
C SER A 85 -26.60 22.00 31.87
N HIS A 86 -27.75 21.38 32.16
CA HIS A 86 -27.98 19.96 31.84
C HIS A 86 -27.72 19.65 30.35
N SER A 87 -28.07 20.58 29.46
CA SER A 87 -27.84 20.47 28.02
C SER A 87 -26.34 20.48 27.67
N ASP A 88 -25.55 21.29 28.37
CA ASP A 88 -24.09 21.40 28.14
C ASP A 88 -23.36 20.15 28.63
N LEU A 89 -23.82 19.57 29.74
CA LEU A 89 -23.29 18.31 30.25
C LEU A 89 -23.57 17.16 29.28
N LYS A 90 -24.79 17.05 28.75
CA LYS A 90 -25.13 16.06 27.71
C LYS A 90 -24.24 16.22 26.47
N LEU A 91 -24.02 17.46 26.02
CA LEU A 91 -23.17 17.76 24.88
C LEU A 91 -21.71 17.33 25.13
N LEU A 92 -21.18 17.58 26.33
CA LEU A 92 -19.83 17.19 26.71
C LEU A 92 -19.66 15.67 26.75
N VAL A 93 -20.62 14.95 27.35
CA VAL A 93 -20.63 13.48 27.39
C VAL A 93 -20.65 12.91 25.98
N TRP A 94 -21.53 13.42 25.11
CA TRP A 94 -21.60 13.00 23.72
C TRP A 94 -20.29 13.29 22.95
N ALA A 95 -19.68 14.46 23.16
CA ALA A 95 -18.41 14.82 22.53
C ALA A 95 -17.28 13.86 22.93
N ALA A 96 -17.13 13.60 24.24
CA ALA A 96 -16.15 12.66 24.76
C ALA A 96 -16.39 11.24 24.22
N PHE A 97 -17.65 10.79 24.23
CA PHE A 97 -18.03 9.50 23.69
C PHE A 97 -17.73 9.38 22.19
N THR A 98 -17.98 10.43 21.40
CA THR A 98 -17.69 10.43 19.95
C THR A 98 -16.20 10.26 19.65
N VAL A 99 -15.33 10.92 20.42
CA VAL A 99 -13.87 10.77 20.30
C VAL A 99 -13.44 9.35 20.67
N PHE A 100 -13.94 8.81 21.78
CA PHE A 100 -13.66 7.44 22.19
C PHE A 100 -14.18 6.40 21.20
N PHE A 101 -15.40 6.58 20.69
CA PHE A 101 -16.02 5.73 19.70
C PHE A 101 -15.24 5.72 18.39
N SER A 102 -14.79 6.90 17.93
CA SER A 102 -13.89 7.02 16.78
C SER A 102 -12.62 6.19 16.96
N TYR A 103 -11.97 6.31 18.13
CA TYR A 103 -10.78 5.53 18.46
C TYR A 103 -11.05 4.02 18.44
N ALA A 104 -12.14 3.56 19.07
CA ALA A 104 -12.51 2.16 19.14
C ALA A 104 -12.80 1.56 17.74
N VAL A 105 -13.61 2.26 16.93
CA VAL A 105 -13.93 1.82 15.56
C VAL A 105 -12.67 1.79 14.69
N ALA A 106 -11.79 2.78 14.82
CA ALA A 106 -10.53 2.81 14.10
C ALA A 106 -9.64 1.62 14.50
N TRP A 107 -9.54 1.32 15.79
CA TRP A 107 -8.76 0.19 16.29
C TRP A 107 -9.29 -1.16 15.82
N ILE A 108 -10.60 -1.40 15.92
CA ILE A 108 -11.25 -2.64 15.48
C ILE A 108 -11.03 -2.86 13.98
N LYS A 109 -11.27 -1.83 13.15
CA LYS A 109 -11.06 -1.94 11.70
C LYS A 109 -9.59 -2.10 11.34
N SER A 110 -8.68 -1.40 12.04
CA SER A 110 -7.24 -1.48 11.78
C SER A 110 -6.65 -2.84 12.13
N ARG A 111 -7.20 -3.53 13.15
CA ARG A 111 -6.76 -4.88 13.56
C ARG A 111 -6.85 -5.90 12.43
N LYS A 112 -7.88 -5.84 11.57
CA LYS A 112 -8.04 -6.75 10.42
C LYS A 112 -6.88 -6.68 9.42
N TYR A 113 -6.24 -5.51 9.29
CA TYR A 113 -5.18 -5.27 8.31
C TYR A 113 -3.76 -5.44 8.88
N ASN A 114 -3.62 -5.46 10.21
CA ASN A 114 -2.32 -5.59 10.85
C ASN A 114 -1.90 -7.05 11.10
N VAL A 115 -2.82 -8.00 10.93
CA VAL A 115 -2.56 -9.44 11.13
C VAL A 115 -1.97 -10.09 9.88
N ASP A 116 -2.48 -9.77 8.68
CA ASP A 116 -2.07 -10.43 7.43
C ASP A 116 -1.40 -9.47 6.45
N ARG A 117 -0.10 -9.67 6.16
CA ARG A 117 0.67 -8.88 5.19
C ARG A 117 0.04 -8.92 3.79
N VAL A 118 -0.43 -10.09 3.35
CA VAL A 118 -1.08 -10.29 2.04
C VAL A 118 -2.39 -9.51 1.95
N ARG A 119 -3.25 -9.53 2.99
CA ARG A 119 -4.49 -8.74 3.00
C ARG A 119 -4.22 -7.23 2.96
N LYS A 120 -3.15 -6.80 3.63
CA LYS A 120 -2.70 -5.40 3.62
C LYS A 120 -2.31 -4.97 2.21
N LEU A 121 -1.52 -5.80 1.51
CA LEU A 121 -1.07 -5.54 0.14
C LEU A 121 -2.21 -5.63 -0.89
N ASN A 122 -3.11 -6.62 -0.79
CA ASN A 122 -4.30 -6.72 -1.63
C ASN A 122 -5.20 -5.49 -1.50
N MET A 123 -5.37 -4.97 -0.28
CA MET A 123 -6.11 -3.73 -0.07
C MET A 123 -5.39 -2.53 -0.70
N LEU A 124 -4.07 -2.41 -0.53
CA LEU A 124 -3.29 -1.36 -1.19
C LEU A 124 -3.49 -1.40 -2.71
N GLN A 125 -3.45 -2.58 -3.33
CA GLN A 125 -3.69 -2.72 -4.77
C GLN A 125 -5.02 -2.08 -5.20
N HIS A 126 -6.09 -2.18 -4.39
CA HIS A 126 -7.37 -1.54 -4.69
C HIS A 126 -7.35 -0.01 -4.53
N VAL A 127 -6.59 0.51 -3.57
CA VAL A 127 -6.51 1.95 -3.28
C VAL A 127 -5.57 2.66 -4.27
N VAL A 128 -4.54 1.96 -4.72
CA VAL A 128 -3.45 2.47 -5.54
C VAL A 128 -3.78 2.46 -7.04
N ARG A 129 -4.92 1.88 -7.44
CA ARG A 129 -5.34 1.71 -8.86
C ARG A 129 -5.24 2.96 -9.73
N GLU A 130 -5.36 4.14 -9.13
CA GLU A 130 -5.34 5.42 -9.86
C GLU A 130 -3.93 5.83 -10.30
N ASN A 131 -2.86 5.30 -9.68
CA ASN A 131 -1.49 5.56 -10.08
C ASN A 131 -0.88 4.32 -10.78
N PRO A 132 -0.59 4.39 -12.08
CA PRO A 132 -0.07 3.26 -12.84
C PRO A 132 1.21 2.66 -12.27
N LEU A 133 2.16 3.50 -11.84
CA LEU A 133 3.44 3.06 -11.31
C LEU A 133 3.26 2.39 -9.95
N GLU A 134 2.56 3.05 -9.02
CA GLU A 134 2.33 2.45 -7.70
C GLU A 134 1.52 1.15 -7.83
N SER A 135 0.56 1.08 -8.75
CA SER A 135 -0.25 -0.13 -9.01
C SER A 135 0.61 -1.25 -9.59
N PHE A 136 1.51 -0.91 -10.52
CA PHE A 136 2.46 -1.84 -11.12
C PHE A 136 3.41 -2.43 -10.06
N ILE A 137 4.06 -1.57 -9.27
CA ILE A 137 4.99 -2.00 -8.22
C ILE A 137 4.28 -2.82 -7.14
N THR A 138 3.07 -2.40 -6.70
CA THR A 138 2.30 -3.15 -5.71
C THR A 138 1.92 -4.54 -6.22
N LYS A 139 1.55 -4.66 -7.51
CA LYS A 139 1.22 -5.95 -8.13
C LYS A 139 2.45 -6.84 -8.25
N ALA A 140 3.58 -6.30 -8.71
CA ALA A 140 4.84 -7.04 -8.81
C ALA A 140 5.31 -7.54 -7.43
N THR A 141 5.19 -6.71 -6.39
CA THR A 141 5.52 -7.11 -5.01
C THR A 141 4.57 -8.15 -4.44
N LEU A 142 3.28 -8.09 -4.76
CA LEU A 142 2.31 -9.11 -4.35
C LEU A 142 2.65 -10.48 -4.95
N SER A 143 2.96 -10.51 -6.25
CA SER A 143 3.38 -11.73 -6.95
C SER A 143 4.61 -12.36 -6.30
N PHE A 144 5.62 -11.55 -5.97
CA PHE A 144 6.83 -12.02 -5.28
C PHE A 144 6.56 -12.51 -3.84
N VAL A 145 5.69 -11.84 -3.06
CA VAL A 145 5.41 -12.21 -1.66
C VAL A 145 4.54 -13.47 -1.55
N ASN A 146 3.66 -13.72 -2.51
CA ASN A 146 2.80 -14.89 -2.50
C ASN A 146 3.51 -16.18 -2.93
N ASP A 147 4.79 -16.10 -3.31
CA ASP A 147 5.57 -17.23 -3.84
C ASP A 147 4.81 -17.93 -4.99
N ASP A 148 4.14 -17.13 -5.83
CA ASP A 148 3.54 -17.65 -7.05
C ASP A 148 4.66 -18.17 -7.95
N GLU A 149 4.44 -19.34 -8.57
CA GLU A 149 5.36 -19.91 -9.56
C GLU A 149 5.68 -18.91 -10.69
N ASP A 150 4.77 -17.97 -10.96
CA ASP A 150 4.90 -16.87 -11.92
C ASP A 150 5.32 -15.53 -11.26
N SER A 151 6.38 -15.54 -10.45
CA SER A 151 6.94 -14.32 -9.87
C SER A 151 7.31 -13.31 -10.96
N GLN A 152 6.62 -12.16 -11.00
CA GLN A 152 6.79 -11.18 -12.07
C GLN A 152 8.15 -10.46 -11.98
N VAL A 153 9.04 -10.75 -12.93
CA VAL A 153 10.27 -9.99 -13.13
C VAL A 153 9.93 -8.66 -13.81
N VAL A 154 10.53 -7.59 -13.32
CA VAL A 154 10.35 -6.24 -13.89
C VAL A 154 11.67 -5.72 -14.44
N CYS A 155 11.58 -4.85 -15.45
CA CYS A 155 12.69 -4.06 -15.96
C CYS A 155 12.38 -2.58 -15.72
N ILE A 156 13.26 -1.91 -14.99
CA ILE A 156 13.17 -0.48 -14.64
C ILE A 156 14.35 0.23 -15.29
N THR A 157 14.06 1.22 -16.14
CA THR A 157 15.06 2.10 -16.75
C THR A 157 15.06 3.46 -16.05
N LEU A 158 16.25 3.94 -15.67
CA LEU A 158 16.44 5.23 -15.02
C LEU A 158 16.77 6.34 -16.02
N SER A 159 16.64 7.59 -15.59
CA SER A 159 17.04 8.79 -16.34
C SER A 159 18.52 8.80 -16.70
N SER A 160 19.36 8.12 -15.91
CA SER A 160 20.77 7.87 -16.19
C SER A 160 21.03 6.85 -17.31
N ARG A 161 19.96 6.28 -17.90
CA ARG A 161 19.96 5.11 -18.78
C ARG A 161 20.37 3.80 -18.11
N LYS A 162 20.67 3.80 -16.81
CA LYS A 162 20.91 2.56 -16.06
C LYS A 162 19.63 1.74 -16.00
N VAL A 163 19.77 0.42 -16.14
CA VAL A 163 18.66 -0.54 -16.13
C VAL A 163 18.86 -1.56 -15.03
N TYR A 164 17.78 -1.83 -14.30
CA TYR A 164 17.69 -2.89 -13.31
C TYR A 164 16.59 -3.87 -13.70
N ILE A 165 16.92 -5.16 -13.66
CA ILE A 165 16.01 -6.25 -13.98
C ILE A 165 15.95 -7.17 -12.77
N GLY A 166 14.76 -7.42 -12.24
CA GLY A 166 14.60 -8.28 -11.06
C GLY A 166 13.24 -8.17 -10.39
N PHE A 167 13.19 -8.49 -9.10
CA PHE A 167 11.93 -8.57 -8.33
C PHE A 167 11.68 -7.31 -7.50
N CYS A 168 10.46 -6.78 -7.58
CA CYS A 168 10.03 -5.67 -6.73
C CYS A 168 9.73 -6.15 -5.32
N VAL A 169 10.47 -5.66 -4.32
CA VAL A 169 10.22 -5.98 -2.90
C VAL A 169 9.38 -4.92 -2.17
N GLY A 170 8.80 -4.00 -2.96
CA GLY A 170 7.98 -2.89 -2.49
C GLY A 170 8.80 -1.61 -2.38
N GLY A 171 8.14 -0.51 -2.04
CA GLY A 171 8.79 0.77 -1.82
C GLY A 171 8.76 1.21 -0.37
N ASN A 172 9.71 2.05 0.04
CA ASN A 172 9.58 2.75 1.31
C ASN A 172 8.33 3.63 1.26
N ASN A 173 7.57 3.71 2.35
CA ASN A 173 6.41 4.59 2.49
C ASN A 173 5.20 4.37 1.55
N VAL A 174 5.09 3.26 0.80
CA VAL A 174 3.84 2.89 0.10
C VAL A 174 2.64 2.90 1.05
N LEU A 175 2.86 2.46 2.28
CA LEU A 175 1.87 2.45 3.37
C LEU A 175 1.48 3.84 3.89
N HIS A 176 2.24 4.86 3.55
CA HIS A 176 2.07 6.25 3.93
C HIS A 176 1.59 7.12 2.76
N GLY A 177 1.18 6.54 1.62
CA GLY A 177 0.58 7.29 0.52
C GLY A 177 1.56 8.01 -0.41
N ASN A 178 2.87 7.86 -0.17
CA ASN A 178 3.90 8.43 -1.04
C ASN A 178 4.95 7.36 -1.36
N LEU A 179 4.96 6.89 -2.61
CA LEU A 179 6.00 6.01 -3.13
C LEU A 179 7.18 6.86 -3.62
N GLU A 180 8.06 7.21 -2.69
CA GLU A 180 9.27 7.98 -3.03
C GLU A 180 10.36 7.11 -3.64
N HIS A 181 10.49 5.88 -3.16
CA HIS A 181 11.52 4.94 -3.59
C HIS A 181 10.92 3.56 -3.85
N VAL A 182 11.31 2.96 -4.97
CA VAL A 182 11.01 1.57 -5.32
C VAL A 182 12.20 0.70 -4.94
N GLY A 183 11.96 -0.34 -4.14
CA GLY A 183 12.94 -1.37 -3.81
C GLY A 183 12.92 -2.49 -4.82
N ILE A 184 14.07 -2.78 -5.42
CA ILE A 184 14.27 -3.90 -6.34
C ILE A 184 15.41 -4.79 -5.87
N ILE A 185 15.22 -6.11 -5.96
CA ILE A 185 16.29 -7.09 -5.87
C ILE A 185 16.69 -7.43 -7.30
N PRO A 186 17.84 -6.93 -7.79
CA PRO A 186 18.24 -7.12 -9.18
C PRO A 186 18.81 -8.52 -9.42
N ILE A 187 18.37 -9.16 -10.49
CA ILE A 187 18.93 -10.41 -11.03
C ILE A 187 19.97 -10.10 -12.12
N ARG A 188 19.72 -9.01 -12.89
CA ARG A 188 20.63 -8.44 -13.88
C ARG A 188 20.64 -6.91 -13.77
N SER A 189 21.74 -6.28 -14.17
CA SER A 189 21.77 -4.83 -14.40
C SER A 189 22.58 -4.48 -15.64
N GLY A 190 22.34 -3.29 -16.16
CA GLY A 190 22.96 -2.82 -17.38
C GLY A 190 22.64 -1.37 -17.66
N PHE A 191 22.66 -1.00 -18.93
CA PHE A 191 22.27 0.32 -19.39
C PHE A 191 21.61 0.24 -20.76
N ARG A 192 20.85 1.27 -21.12
CA ARG A 192 20.43 1.48 -22.51
C ARG A 192 21.49 2.27 -23.24
N ASP A 193 21.91 1.76 -24.39
CA ASP A 193 22.84 2.45 -25.27
C ASP A 193 22.29 3.82 -25.68
N LYS A 194 23.18 4.78 -25.90
CA LYS A 194 22.78 6.17 -26.13
C LYS A 194 22.17 6.37 -27.51
N ASP A 195 22.64 5.63 -28.51
CA ASP A 195 22.37 5.91 -29.91
C ASP A 195 21.20 5.05 -30.42
N ASN A 196 21.16 3.76 -30.06
CA ASN A 196 20.09 2.85 -30.48
C ASN A 196 19.08 2.49 -29.38
N LEU A 197 19.31 2.89 -28.12
CA LEU A 197 18.48 2.57 -26.95
C LEU A 197 18.35 1.07 -26.63
N ASN A 198 19.21 0.23 -27.23
CA ASN A 198 19.26 -1.20 -26.97
C ASN A 198 19.69 -1.46 -25.53
N LEU A 199 19.09 -2.49 -24.94
CA LEU A 199 19.44 -2.92 -23.60
C LEU A 199 20.77 -3.68 -23.64
N VAL A 200 21.77 -3.17 -22.93
CA VAL A 200 23.07 -3.83 -22.77
C VAL A 200 23.18 -4.29 -21.33
N ILE A 201 23.14 -5.62 -21.12
CA ILE A 201 23.30 -6.24 -19.80
C ILE A 201 24.79 -6.34 -19.49
N THR A 202 25.22 -5.76 -18.37
CA THR A 202 26.64 -5.74 -17.97
C THR A 202 26.92 -6.61 -16.76
N ASN A 203 25.98 -6.72 -15.83
CA ASN A 203 26.16 -7.45 -14.58
C ASN A 203 25.13 -8.55 -14.43
N ASN A 204 25.60 -9.72 -14.03
CA ASN A 204 24.80 -10.86 -13.64
C ASN A 204 24.93 -11.09 -12.13
N TYR A 205 23.83 -10.95 -11.38
CA TYR A 205 23.79 -11.17 -9.93
C TYR A 205 23.27 -12.57 -9.57
N GLU A 206 22.74 -13.33 -10.51
CA GLU A 206 22.19 -14.67 -10.24
C GLU A 206 23.26 -15.63 -9.74
N SER A 207 24.46 -15.58 -10.34
CA SER A 207 25.60 -16.36 -9.87
C SER A 207 25.97 -16.07 -8.42
N TYR A 208 25.80 -14.82 -7.98
CA TYR A 208 26.06 -14.41 -6.59
C TYR A 208 24.99 -14.95 -5.64
N PHE A 209 23.72 -14.99 -6.03
CA PHE A 209 22.65 -15.53 -5.18
C PHE A 209 22.68 -17.06 -5.05
N LEU A 210 23.43 -17.76 -5.90
CA LEU A 210 23.65 -19.21 -5.82
C LEU A 210 24.76 -19.60 -4.82
N GLU A 211 25.53 -18.64 -4.31
CA GLU A 211 26.58 -18.90 -3.31
C GLU A 211 25.98 -19.21 -1.93
N GLU A 212 26.58 -20.17 -1.20
CA GLU A 212 26.15 -20.50 0.16
C GLU A 212 26.39 -19.31 1.11
N ASN A 213 25.36 -18.94 1.89
CA ASN A 213 25.31 -17.83 2.87
C ASN A 213 24.95 -16.42 2.34
N VAL A 214 24.34 -16.29 1.16
CA VAL A 214 23.87 -14.97 0.69
C VAL A 214 22.44 -14.67 1.18
N HIS A 215 22.29 -13.58 1.94
CA HIS A 215 20.98 -13.07 2.34
C HIS A 215 20.38 -12.16 1.25
N ILE A 216 19.59 -12.76 0.34
CA ILE A 216 18.92 -12.07 -0.78
C ILE A 216 18.14 -10.82 -0.32
N SER A 217 17.52 -10.88 0.86
CA SER A 217 16.76 -9.77 1.46
C SER A 217 17.59 -8.55 1.81
N GLU A 218 18.92 -8.67 1.93
CA GLU A 218 19.82 -7.55 2.21
C GLU A 218 20.25 -6.83 0.92
N PHE A 219 20.09 -7.47 -0.24
CA PHE A 219 20.49 -6.92 -1.54
C PHE A 219 19.36 -6.16 -2.22
N VAL A 220 18.84 -5.12 -1.55
CA VAL A 220 17.77 -4.27 -2.07
C VAL A 220 18.33 -2.94 -2.54
N ILE A 221 18.13 -2.63 -3.81
CA ILE A 221 18.44 -1.33 -4.38
C ILE A 221 17.20 -0.44 -4.27
N LEU A 222 17.36 0.72 -3.66
CA LEU A 222 16.31 1.74 -3.58
C LEU A 222 16.47 2.73 -4.73
N ILE A 223 15.45 2.78 -5.58
CA ILE A 223 15.40 3.64 -6.76
C ILE A 223 14.42 4.78 -6.50
N PRO A 224 14.82 6.05 -6.60
CA PRO A 224 13.90 7.17 -6.52
C PRO A 224 12.88 7.11 -7.65
N THR A 225 11.58 7.22 -7.33
CA THR A 225 10.50 7.18 -8.33
C THR A 225 10.65 8.30 -9.38
N SER A 226 11.23 9.43 -8.99
CA SER A 226 11.53 10.58 -9.85
C SER A 226 12.61 10.30 -10.90
N GLU A 227 13.45 9.28 -10.71
CA GLU A 227 14.46 8.88 -11.69
C GLU A 227 13.95 7.81 -12.66
N ILE A 228 12.80 7.19 -12.41
CA ILE A 228 12.25 6.15 -13.26
C ILE A 228 11.70 6.77 -14.54
N THR A 229 12.23 6.34 -15.69
CA THR A 229 11.77 6.78 -17.01
C THR A 229 10.78 5.79 -17.61
N THR A 230 11.10 4.51 -17.57
CA THR A 230 10.23 3.43 -18.07
C THR A 230 10.27 2.24 -17.12
N TYR A 231 9.12 1.57 -16.97
CA TYR A 231 8.96 0.36 -16.18
C TYR A 231 8.07 -0.61 -16.95
N GLN A 232 8.45 -1.88 -16.97
CA GLN A 232 7.71 -2.92 -17.68
C GLN A 232 7.93 -4.28 -17.02
N ASN A 233 7.04 -5.23 -17.30
CA ASN A 233 7.34 -6.63 -17.04
C ASN A 233 8.46 -7.07 -17.99
N PHE A 234 9.30 -7.96 -17.50
CA PHE A 234 10.42 -8.48 -18.25
C PHE A 234 10.37 -9.99 -18.25
N ASP A 235 10.43 -10.56 -19.44
CA ASP A 235 10.57 -12.00 -19.65
C ASP A 235 11.97 -12.24 -20.19
N LEU A 236 12.82 -12.86 -19.37
CA LEU A 236 14.20 -13.14 -19.71
C LEU A 236 14.30 -14.11 -20.88
N VAL A 237 13.42 -15.12 -20.92
CA VAL A 237 13.41 -16.15 -21.97
C VAL A 237 13.05 -15.54 -23.31
N ALA A 238 12.01 -14.69 -23.32
CA ALA A 238 11.61 -13.99 -24.54
C ALA A 238 12.71 -13.03 -25.03
N TYR A 239 13.38 -12.31 -24.11
CA TYR A 239 14.45 -11.39 -24.46
C TYR A 239 15.65 -12.10 -25.11
N GLU A 240 16.12 -13.20 -24.52
CA GLU A 240 17.24 -13.98 -25.05
C GLU A 240 16.91 -14.58 -26.43
N ALA A 241 15.68 -15.06 -26.63
CA ALA A 241 15.24 -15.58 -27.92
C ALA A 241 15.20 -14.51 -29.02
N ILE A 242 14.79 -13.28 -28.68
CA ILE A 242 14.79 -12.16 -29.64
C ILE A 242 16.22 -11.79 -30.01
N GLN A 243 17.12 -11.74 -29.04
CA GLN A 243 18.52 -11.37 -29.29
C GLN A 243 19.24 -12.40 -30.20
N GLN A 244 18.95 -13.70 -30.03
CA GLN A 244 19.46 -14.76 -30.92
C GLN A 244 18.95 -14.65 -32.36
N LEU A 245 17.76 -14.09 -32.59
CA LEU A 245 17.23 -13.86 -33.94
C LEU A 245 17.85 -12.62 -34.62
N GLU A 246 18.26 -11.63 -33.83
CA GLU A 246 18.90 -10.40 -34.31
C GLU A 246 20.39 -10.58 -34.65
N ASP A 247 21.07 -11.56 -34.04
CA ASP A 247 22.47 -11.94 -34.31
C ASP A 247 22.61 -13.28 -35.09
N PRO A 248 22.20 -13.38 -36.37
CA PRO A 248 22.28 -14.64 -37.13
C PRO A 248 23.69 -15.04 -37.60
N GLU A 249 24.74 -14.23 -37.37
CA GLU A 249 26.08 -14.44 -37.94
C GLU A 249 27.03 -15.33 -37.11
N GLU A 250 26.59 -15.92 -35.99
CA GLU A 250 27.44 -16.80 -35.17
C GLU A 250 26.84 -18.19 -34.90
N ASN A 251 26.20 -18.80 -35.91
CA ASN A 251 25.86 -20.24 -35.86
C ASN A 251 26.90 -21.06 -36.66
N PRO A 252 27.84 -21.78 -36.00
CA PRO A 252 28.87 -22.57 -36.70
C PRO A 252 28.36 -23.84 -37.38
N ASN A 253 27.06 -24.16 -37.29
CA ASN A 253 26.51 -25.43 -37.78
C ASN A 253 25.91 -25.36 -39.19
N SER A 254 26.53 -24.60 -40.10
CA SER A 254 26.33 -24.80 -41.54
C SER A 254 27.62 -25.29 -42.20
N VAL A 255 28.06 -26.49 -41.82
CA VAL A 255 29.03 -27.25 -42.61
C VAL A 255 28.25 -28.32 -43.39
N ASN A 256 28.15 -28.07 -44.69
CA ASN A 256 28.02 -29.00 -45.81
C ASN A 256 27.45 -30.38 -45.50
N ASP A 257 26.20 -30.60 -45.92
CA ASP A 257 25.76 -31.91 -46.38
C ASP A 257 25.25 -31.75 -47.83
N SER A 258 26.21 -31.55 -48.72
CA SER A 258 26.04 -31.77 -50.16
C SER A 258 27.01 -32.87 -50.56
N ASP A 259 26.46 -33.92 -51.16
CA ASP A 259 27.08 -35.14 -51.66
C ASP A 259 27.40 -36.24 -50.64
N GLU A 260 26.46 -37.17 -50.46
CA GLU A 260 26.73 -38.58 -50.82
C GLU A 260 25.44 -39.42 -50.96
N GLY A 261 25.19 -39.93 -52.17
CA GLY A 261 24.76 -41.32 -52.34
C GLY A 261 23.27 -41.66 -52.34
N VAL A 262 22.52 -41.25 -53.37
CA VAL A 262 21.36 -42.05 -53.83
C VAL A 262 21.75 -42.82 -55.08
N LYS A 263 22.32 -44.02 -54.87
CA LYS A 263 22.38 -45.06 -55.91
C LYS A 263 21.00 -45.70 -56.06
N LYS A 264 20.56 -45.72 -57.31
CA LYS A 264 19.40 -46.41 -57.87
C LYS A 264 19.34 -47.92 -57.62
N VAL A 265 18.11 -48.45 -57.71
CA VAL A 265 17.65 -49.84 -57.98
C VAL A 265 18.00 -50.89 -56.90
N ALA A 266 17.13 -51.77 -56.41
CA ALA A 266 15.91 -52.38 -56.93
C ALA A 266 14.97 -52.79 -55.77
#